data_AF-A0A7S1ADM7-F1
#
_entry.id   AF-A0A7S1ADM7-F1
#
_cell.length_a   1.000
_cell.length_b   1.000
_cell.length_c   1.000
_cell.angle_alpha   90.00
_cell.angle_beta   90.00
_cell.angle_gamma   90.00
#
_symmetry.space_group_name_H-M   'P 1'
#
loop_
_entity.id
_entity.type
_entity.pdbx_description
1 polymer ?
#
loop_
_entity_poly.entity_id
_entity_poly.type
_entity_poly.pdbx_seq_one_letter_code
_entity_poly.pdbx_strand_id
1 'polypeptide(L)'
;AVAGQVLRDHGPWLTAVTLDQLIGLVCRLQDACAVKTESLPVSPVNFEASPCARVSKETAAGLRSLMFGSGKGTSLPQEWWQGWCFEDDAQSTCPYGLRQFEGGPCGVVAVVQAFLLRSLWMASSHPQSAEDEQCQDALLDALTDVLFQCAPRGKSVSVLIPPAVGGTYTAEAQERVLSTAQDCCMLEFSDWKLLRLAWEVPPLSTAYIDTVNDRTIGVVLFLYSALLTRGLDTVRLDVDLPTEAAMVGAHGYCTQEAVNLLLTGV
;
A
#
# COMPACT_ATOMS: atom_id res chain seq x y z
N ALA A 1 17.25 -17.31 -2.81
CA ALA A 1 17.19 -17.17 -4.28
C ALA A 1 16.68 -15.79 -4.69
N VAL A 2 15.49 -15.36 -4.21
CA VAL A 2 14.85 -14.06 -4.53
C VAL A 2 15.71 -12.84 -4.16
N ALA A 3 16.25 -12.78 -2.93
CA ALA A 3 17.15 -11.69 -2.51
C ALA A 3 18.39 -11.54 -3.41
N GLY A 4 18.91 -12.66 -3.93
CA GLY A 4 20.06 -12.66 -4.84
C GLY A 4 19.72 -12.23 -6.26
N GLN A 5 18.45 -12.30 -6.67
CA GLN A 5 17.97 -11.81 -7.97
C GLN A 5 17.84 -10.28 -7.93
N VAL A 6 17.16 -9.75 -6.91
CA VAL A 6 17.00 -8.30 -6.66
C VAL A 6 18.35 -7.58 -6.58
N LEU A 7 19.36 -8.20 -5.94
CA LEU A 7 20.72 -7.65 -5.88
C LEU A 7 21.44 -7.60 -7.24
N ARG A 8 21.10 -8.50 -8.17
CA ARG A 8 21.73 -8.57 -9.50
C ARG A 8 21.14 -7.55 -10.47
N ASP A 9 19.85 -7.27 -10.35
CA ASP A 9 19.13 -6.43 -11.31
C ASP A 9 19.28 -4.91 -11.00
N HIS A 10 19.50 -4.51 -9.74
CA HIS A 10 19.54 -3.09 -9.32
C HIS A 10 20.94 -2.53 -8.94
N GLY A 11 22.00 -3.09 -9.53
CA GLY A 11 23.43 -2.87 -9.18
C GLY A 11 23.97 -1.43 -8.97
N PRO A 12 23.39 -0.34 -9.53
CA PRO A 12 23.85 1.03 -9.23
C PRO A 12 23.12 1.74 -8.08
N TRP A 13 21.89 1.34 -7.73
CA TRP A 13 21.02 2.06 -6.78
C TRP A 13 21.13 1.57 -5.32
N LEU A 14 21.71 0.38 -5.12
CA LEU A 14 21.81 -0.33 -3.85
C LEU A 14 22.94 0.15 -2.92
N THR A 15 23.65 1.24 -3.23
CA THR A 15 24.81 1.70 -2.44
C THR A 15 24.48 2.08 -0.99
N ALA A 16 23.20 2.19 -0.63
CA ALA A 16 22.76 2.55 0.72
C ALA A 16 21.99 1.46 1.50
N VAL A 17 21.57 0.37 0.85
CA VAL A 17 20.84 -0.72 1.54
C VAL A 17 21.78 -1.90 1.70
N THR A 18 22.10 -2.24 2.95
CA THR A 18 23.00 -3.36 3.26
C THR A 18 22.33 -4.70 2.95
N LEU A 19 23.14 -5.71 2.60
CA LEU A 19 22.67 -7.09 2.39
C LEU A 19 21.87 -7.59 3.61
N ASP A 20 22.28 -7.23 4.81
CA ASP A 20 21.60 -7.61 6.06
C ASP A 20 20.21 -6.98 6.18
N GLN A 21 20.04 -5.72 5.76
CA GLN A 21 18.73 -5.07 5.72
C GLN A 21 17.78 -5.74 4.71
N LEU A 22 18.29 -6.17 3.56
CA LEU A 22 17.52 -6.92 2.56
C LEU A 22 17.11 -8.30 3.08
N ILE A 23 18.04 -9.03 3.70
CA ILE A 23 17.74 -10.33 4.30
C ILE A 23 16.67 -10.17 5.39
N GLY A 24 16.85 -9.17 6.28
CA GLY A 24 15.87 -8.87 7.33
C GLY A 24 14.50 -8.48 6.76
N LEU A 25 14.46 -7.74 5.65
CA LEU A 25 13.21 -7.41 4.96
C LEU A 25 12.50 -8.67 4.44
N VAL A 26 13.23 -9.54 3.73
CA VAL A 26 12.68 -10.80 3.20
C VAL A 26 12.15 -11.69 4.32
N CYS A 27 12.88 -11.82 5.43
CA CYS A 27 12.41 -12.60 6.59
C CYS A 27 11.11 -12.02 7.17
N ARG A 28 11.03 -10.69 7.38
CA ARG A 28 9.81 -10.02 7.88
C ARG A 28 8.60 -10.25 6.98
N LEU A 29 8.81 -10.16 5.68
CA LEU A 29 7.78 -10.36 4.67
C LEU A 29 7.30 -11.82 4.63
N GLN A 30 8.19 -12.78 4.79
CA GLN A 30 7.84 -14.20 4.86
C GLN A 30 7.04 -14.54 6.13
N ASP A 31 7.45 -13.99 7.29
CA ASP A 31 6.74 -14.19 8.55
C ASP A 31 5.32 -13.61 8.52
N ALA A 32 5.14 -12.46 7.86
CA ALA A 32 3.82 -11.84 7.68
C ALA A 32 2.85 -12.71 6.86
N CYS A 33 3.36 -13.51 5.92
CA CYS A 33 2.58 -14.46 5.11
C CYS A 33 2.29 -15.79 5.82
N ALA A 34 3.14 -16.18 6.77
CA ALA A 34 3.12 -17.52 7.36
C ALA A 34 2.08 -17.62 8.49
N VAL A 35 0.82 -17.88 8.14
CA VAL A 35 -0.14 -18.44 9.10
C VAL A 35 0.21 -19.92 9.31
N LYS A 36 0.99 -20.20 10.38
CA LYS A 36 1.32 -21.53 10.94
C LYS A 36 1.54 -22.63 9.88
N THR A 37 2.75 -22.73 9.38
CA THR A 37 3.28 -24.02 8.89
C THR A 37 4.61 -24.30 9.60
N GLU A 38 4.70 -25.51 10.16
CA GLU A 38 5.87 -25.98 10.92
C GLU A 38 7.16 -25.83 10.11
N SER A 39 8.14 -25.16 10.72
CA SER A 39 9.42 -24.80 10.13
C SER A 39 10.38 -25.99 9.98
N LEU A 40 11.08 -26.08 8.84
CA LEU A 40 12.40 -26.72 8.76
C LEU A 40 13.49 -25.74 9.24
N PRO A 41 14.56 -26.22 9.91
CA PRO A 41 15.48 -25.34 10.60
C PRO A 41 16.49 -24.75 9.62
N VAL A 42 16.46 -23.43 9.45
CA VAL A 42 17.60 -22.65 8.96
C VAL A 42 18.06 -21.79 10.13
N SER A 43 19.34 -21.93 10.49
CA SER A 43 19.95 -21.27 11.66
C SER A 43 19.79 -19.74 11.56
N PRO A 44 19.18 -19.06 12.55
CA PRO A 44 18.94 -17.64 12.45
C PRO A 44 20.21 -16.87 12.80
N VAL A 45 20.61 -15.97 11.90
CA VAL A 45 21.38 -14.79 12.29
C VAL A 45 20.40 -13.90 13.02
N ASN A 46 20.61 -13.68 14.32
CA ASN A 46 19.74 -12.85 15.17
C ASN A 46 19.78 -11.39 14.70
N PHE A 47 18.80 -11.01 13.90
CA PHE A 47 18.32 -9.63 13.81
C PHE A 47 16.95 -9.60 14.48
N GLU A 48 16.75 -8.71 15.46
CA GLU A 48 15.44 -8.45 16.05
C GLU A 48 14.55 -7.79 14.98
N ALA A 49 13.95 -8.61 14.12
CA ALA A 49 12.85 -8.21 13.29
C ALA A 49 11.72 -7.74 14.22
N SER A 50 11.33 -6.47 14.14
CA SER A 50 10.11 -6.02 14.80
C SER A 50 8.96 -6.88 14.26
N PRO A 51 8.20 -7.58 15.13
CA PRO A 51 7.23 -8.56 14.68
C PRO A 51 6.12 -7.88 13.90
N CYS A 52 5.70 -8.50 12.80
CA CYS A 52 4.49 -8.13 12.08
C CYS A 52 3.30 -8.21 13.04
N ALA A 53 2.76 -7.06 13.46
CA ALA A 53 1.71 -6.99 14.45
C ALA A 53 0.34 -7.11 13.77
N ARG A 54 -0.55 -7.95 14.29
CA ARG A 54 -1.94 -7.94 13.83
C ARG A 54 -2.62 -6.64 14.23
N VAL A 55 -3.48 -6.14 13.36
CA VAL A 55 -4.30 -4.96 13.67
C VAL A 55 -5.22 -5.29 14.85
N SER A 56 -5.17 -4.47 15.90
CA SER A 56 -6.04 -4.65 17.08
C SER A 56 -7.50 -4.35 16.73
N LYS A 57 -8.43 -4.83 17.58
CA LYS A 57 -9.86 -4.56 17.40
C LYS A 57 -10.16 -3.05 17.49
N GLU A 58 -9.46 -2.37 18.39
CA GLU A 58 -9.58 -0.93 18.62
C GLU A 58 -9.09 -0.15 17.40
N THR A 59 -7.94 -0.54 16.84
CA THR A 59 -7.39 0.08 15.62
C THR A 59 -8.30 -0.17 14.42
N ALA A 60 -8.81 -1.40 14.24
CA ALA A 60 -9.73 -1.72 13.15
C ALA A 60 -11.05 -0.94 13.26
N ALA A 61 -11.61 -0.81 14.47
CA ALA A 61 -12.79 0.01 14.71
C ALA A 61 -12.53 1.50 14.42
N GLY A 62 -11.35 2.00 14.80
CA GLY A 62 -10.92 3.37 14.52
C GLY A 62 -10.75 3.65 13.02
N LEU A 63 -10.12 2.74 12.28
CA LEU A 63 -10.02 2.81 10.82
C LEU A 63 -11.41 2.81 10.17
N ARG A 64 -12.29 1.90 10.60
CA ARG A 64 -13.67 1.85 10.11
C ARG A 64 -14.42 3.15 10.38
N SER A 65 -14.24 3.74 11.57
CA SER A 65 -14.86 5.01 11.92
C SER A 65 -14.37 6.17 11.05
N LEU A 66 -13.09 6.19 10.66
CA LEU A 66 -12.54 7.20 9.75
C LEU A 66 -12.91 6.93 8.29
N MET A 67 -13.10 5.68 7.89
CA MET A 67 -13.52 5.38 6.52
C MET A 67 -14.95 5.83 6.25
N PHE A 68 -15.88 5.58 7.16
CA PHE A 68 -17.32 5.77 6.92
C PHE A 68 -17.98 6.87 7.77
N GLY A 69 -17.22 7.52 8.65
CA GLY A 69 -17.76 8.42 9.67
C GLY A 69 -18.57 7.68 10.75
N SER A 70 -19.04 8.42 11.75
CA SER A 70 -19.86 7.89 12.85
C SER A 70 -21.30 7.56 12.38
N GLY A 71 -21.47 6.38 11.75
CA GLY A 71 -22.75 5.68 11.73
C GLY A 71 -23.44 5.42 10.38
N LYS A 72 -22.74 5.36 9.24
CA LYS A 72 -23.43 5.21 7.92
C LYS A 72 -22.92 4.10 6.99
N GLY A 73 -21.72 3.55 7.17
CA GLY A 73 -21.17 2.48 6.33
C GLY A 73 -20.75 1.23 7.11
N THR A 74 -21.08 0.04 6.57
CA THR A 74 -20.63 -1.24 7.12
C THR A 74 -19.42 -1.82 6.41
N SER A 75 -19.25 -1.48 5.13
CA SER A 75 -18.20 -1.96 4.25
C SER A 75 -17.99 -0.99 3.10
N LEU A 76 -16.81 -1.03 2.50
CA LEU A 76 -16.57 -0.39 1.20
C LEU A 76 -17.40 -1.12 0.13
N PRO A 77 -17.88 -0.40 -0.88
CA PRO A 77 -18.62 -1.01 -1.97
C PRO A 77 -17.62 -1.67 -2.96
N GLN A 78 -18.13 -2.51 -3.86
CA GLN A 78 -17.30 -3.38 -4.71
C GLN A 78 -16.40 -2.59 -5.68
N GLU A 79 -16.74 -1.33 -5.97
CA GLU A 79 -15.96 -0.40 -6.80
C GLU A 79 -14.57 -0.10 -6.21
N TRP A 80 -14.38 -0.34 -4.91
CA TRP A 80 -13.07 -0.23 -4.24
C TRP A 80 -12.23 -1.51 -4.35
N TRP A 81 -12.78 -2.61 -4.87
CA TRP A 81 -12.04 -3.83 -5.13
C TRP A 81 -11.14 -3.68 -6.35
N GLN A 82 -10.00 -3.03 -6.14
CA GLN A 82 -8.95 -2.92 -7.12
C GLN A 82 -7.59 -2.77 -6.42
N GLY A 83 -6.56 -3.31 -7.07
CA GLY A 83 -5.18 -2.94 -6.84
C GLY A 83 -4.71 -1.91 -7.85
N TRP A 84 -3.39 -1.77 -7.90
CA TRP A 84 -2.73 -0.87 -8.82
C TRP A 84 -2.41 -1.59 -10.12
N CYS A 85 -2.87 -1.05 -11.23
CA CYS A 85 -2.46 -1.44 -12.56
C CYS A 85 -2.50 -0.24 -13.50
N PHE A 86 -1.77 -0.35 -14.60
CA PHE A 86 -1.80 0.61 -15.69
C PHE A 86 -2.94 0.30 -16.66
N GLU A 87 -3.30 1.30 -17.45
CA GLU A 87 -4.18 1.12 -18.60
C GLU A 87 -3.58 0.10 -19.57
N ASP A 88 -4.36 -0.91 -19.95
CA ASP A 88 -3.92 -2.03 -20.79
C ASP A 88 -4.50 -1.98 -22.21
N ASP A 89 -5.31 -0.95 -22.53
CA ASP A 89 -5.78 -0.71 -23.89
C ASP A 89 -4.62 -0.31 -24.81
N ALA A 90 -4.36 -1.15 -25.81
CA ALA A 90 -3.35 -0.91 -26.84
C ALA A 90 -3.59 0.38 -27.66
N GLN A 91 -4.80 0.95 -27.62
CA GLN A 91 -5.13 2.25 -28.24
C GLN A 91 -5.04 3.42 -27.27
N SER A 92 -4.69 3.18 -26.00
CA SER A 92 -4.54 4.22 -24.99
C SER A 92 -3.46 5.21 -25.40
N THR A 93 -3.77 6.49 -25.24
CA THR A 93 -2.81 7.59 -25.39
C THR A 93 -2.08 7.90 -24.09
N CYS A 94 -2.33 7.10 -23.05
CA CYS A 94 -1.86 7.28 -21.69
C CYS A 94 -1.43 5.93 -21.07
N PRO A 95 -0.36 5.28 -21.59
CA PRO A 95 0.12 4.00 -21.08
C PRO A 95 0.64 4.09 -19.63
N TYR A 96 1.03 5.29 -19.19
CA TYR A 96 1.42 5.62 -17.81
C TYR A 96 0.22 5.89 -16.88
N GLY A 97 -1.00 5.84 -17.42
CA GLY A 97 -2.23 6.10 -16.68
C GLY A 97 -2.59 4.91 -15.81
N LEU A 98 -2.77 5.16 -14.51
CA LEU A 98 -3.33 4.19 -13.59
C LEU A 98 -4.80 3.99 -13.90
N ARG A 99 -5.17 2.73 -14.06
CA ARG A 99 -6.54 2.35 -14.39
C ARG A 99 -7.44 2.49 -13.16
N GLN A 100 -8.63 3.01 -13.39
CA GLN A 100 -9.74 2.96 -12.45
C GLN A 100 -10.87 2.17 -13.11
N PHE A 101 -11.27 1.04 -12.52
CA PHE A 101 -12.30 0.19 -13.12
C PHE A 101 -13.71 0.78 -12.94
N GLU A 102 -14.01 1.29 -11.75
CA GLU A 102 -15.34 1.77 -11.37
C GLU A 102 -15.26 3.07 -10.54
N GLY A 103 -16.36 3.82 -10.50
CA GLY A 103 -16.46 5.06 -9.73
C GLY A 103 -16.38 4.80 -8.21
N GLY A 104 -15.44 5.42 -7.52
CA GLY A 104 -15.30 5.27 -6.06
C GLY A 104 -13.94 5.76 -5.58
N PRO A 105 -12.86 4.99 -5.80
CA PRO A 105 -11.51 5.33 -5.35
C PRO A 105 -10.77 6.39 -6.20
N CYS A 106 -11.46 7.12 -7.08
CA CYS A 106 -10.84 8.04 -8.05
C CYS A 106 -9.89 9.06 -7.41
N GLY A 107 -10.23 9.61 -6.25
CA GLY A 107 -9.38 10.56 -5.53
C GLY A 107 -8.05 9.93 -5.09
N VAL A 108 -8.09 8.70 -4.58
CA VAL A 108 -6.88 7.94 -4.19
C VAL A 108 -6.02 7.65 -5.42
N VAL A 109 -6.62 7.19 -6.52
CA VAL A 109 -5.91 6.92 -7.78
C VAL A 109 -5.31 8.19 -8.36
N ALA A 110 -6.04 9.31 -8.35
CA ALA A 110 -5.58 10.59 -8.87
C ALA A 110 -4.38 11.14 -8.10
N VAL A 111 -4.35 10.99 -6.77
CA VAL A 111 -3.18 11.39 -5.97
C VAL A 111 -1.97 10.55 -6.35
N VAL A 112 -2.08 9.23 -6.37
CA VAL A 112 -0.95 8.36 -6.74
C VAL A 112 -0.50 8.63 -8.18
N GLN A 113 -1.43 8.90 -9.12
CA GLN A 113 -1.11 9.31 -10.49
C GLN A 113 -0.27 10.60 -10.52
N ALA A 114 -0.60 11.59 -9.69
CA ALA A 114 0.15 12.85 -9.63
C ALA A 114 1.58 12.63 -9.13
N PHE A 115 1.76 11.75 -8.14
CA PHE A 115 3.09 11.38 -7.62
C PHE A 115 3.89 10.55 -8.63
N LEU A 116 3.21 9.68 -9.38
CA LEU A 116 3.81 8.90 -10.46
C LEU A 116 4.34 9.83 -11.55
N LEU A 117 3.53 10.80 -12.00
CA LEU A 117 3.97 11.80 -12.97
C LEU A 117 5.14 12.64 -12.46
N ARG A 118 5.15 12.96 -11.15
CA ARG A 118 6.28 13.62 -10.52
C ARG A 118 7.55 12.76 -10.56
N SER A 119 7.45 11.46 -10.25
CA SER A 119 8.61 10.56 -10.30
C SER A 119 9.15 10.43 -11.73
N LEU A 120 8.27 10.20 -12.73
CA LEU A 120 8.67 10.19 -14.14
C LEU A 120 9.39 11.49 -14.55
N TRP A 121 8.84 12.64 -14.16
CA TRP A 121 9.46 13.94 -14.45
C TRP A 121 10.84 14.08 -13.79
N MET A 122 11.00 13.67 -12.53
CA MET A 122 12.28 13.70 -11.83
C MET A 122 13.31 12.77 -12.46
N ALA A 123 12.87 11.64 -13.02
CA ALA A 123 13.70 10.70 -13.77
C ALA A 123 14.02 11.19 -15.21
N SER A 124 13.53 12.36 -15.62
CA SER A 124 13.60 12.86 -17.01
C SER A 124 12.93 11.94 -18.03
N SER A 125 11.97 11.13 -17.58
CA SER A 125 11.14 10.26 -18.41
C SER A 125 9.85 10.99 -18.77
N HIS A 126 9.61 11.20 -20.06
CA HIS A 126 8.35 11.81 -20.50
C HIS A 126 7.23 10.78 -20.44
N PRO A 127 6.05 11.10 -19.85
CA PRO A 127 4.98 10.11 -19.66
C PRO A 127 4.56 9.38 -20.94
N GLN A 128 4.45 10.10 -22.06
CA GLN A 128 4.04 9.51 -23.35
C GLN A 128 5.08 8.58 -23.98
N SER A 129 6.33 8.63 -23.53
CA SER A 129 7.42 7.80 -24.04
C SER A 129 8.06 6.94 -22.96
N ALA A 130 7.46 6.89 -21.77
CA ALA A 130 7.97 6.10 -20.66
C ALA A 130 7.74 4.61 -20.97
N GLU A 131 8.78 3.81 -20.79
CA GLU A 131 8.69 2.36 -20.92
C GLU A 131 7.97 1.75 -19.70
N ASP A 132 7.42 0.54 -19.84
CA ASP A 132 6.66 -0.14 -18.78
C ASP A 132 7.44 -0.23 -17.46
N GLU A 133 8.75 -0.51 -17.53
CA GLU A 133 9.63 -0.56 -16.35
C GLU A 133 9.73 0.80 -15.66
N GLN A 134 9.81 1.90 -16.43
CA GLN A 134 9.87 3.25 -15.88
C GLN A 134 8.55 3.67 -15.25
N CYS A 135 7.43 3.30 -15.87
CA CYS A 135 6.09 3.51 -15.32
C CYS A 135 5.95 2.73 -14.00
N GLN A 136 6.33 1.46 -13.99
CA GLN A 136 6.31 0.62 -12.81
C GLN A 136 7.18 1.22 -11.69
N ASP A 137 8.42 1.59 -11.97
CA ASP A 137 9.30 2.21 -10.98
C ASP A 137 8.71 3.50 -10.40
N ALA A 138 8.13 4.35 -11.26
CA ALA A 138 7.48 5.58 -10.85
C ALA A 138 6.23 5.34 -9.99
N LEU A 139 5.46 4.27 -10.23
CA LEU A 139 4.35 3.87 -9.37
C LEU A 139 4.86 3.47 -7.98
N LEU A 140 5.89 2.62 -7.90
CA LEU A 140 6.42 2.17 -6.61
C LEU A 140 7.05 3.33 -5.82
N ASP A 141 7.70 4.28 -6.50
CA ASP A 141 8.14 5.54 -5.90
C ASP A 141 6.96 6.36 -5.39
N ALA A 142 5.90 6.50 -6.19
CA ALA A 142 4.72 7.26 -5.83
C ALA A 142 4.01 6.70 -4.58
N LEU A 143 3.81 5.38 -4.52
CA LEU A 143 3.23 4.72 -3.35
C LEU A 143 4.08 4.95 -2.10
N THR A 144 5.41 4.88 -2.25
CA THR A 144 6.35 5.11 -1.14
C THR A 144 6.30 6.55 -0.66
N ASP A 145 6.39 7.51 -1.59
CA ASP A 145 6.39 8.94 -1.31
C ASP A 145 5.11 9.41 -0.62
N VAL A 146 3.94 8.97 -1.10
CA VAL A 146 2.65 9.33 -0.50
C VAL A 146 2.55 8.84 0.95
N LEU A 147 2.96 7.60 1.23
CA LEU A 147 2.92 7.09 2.60
C LEU A 147 3.93 7.79 3.51
N PHE A 148 5.16 8.05 3.04
CA PHE A 148 6.14 8.81 3.81
C PHE A 148 5.71 10.26 4.05
N GLN A 149 4.92 10.84 3.13
CA GLN A 149 4.34 12.15 3.34
C GLN A 149 3.26 12.14 4.44
N CYS A 150 2.49 11.07 4.56
CA CYS A 150 1.52 10.89 5.65
C CYS A 150 2.18 10.77 7.02
N ALA A 151 3.44 10.33 7.07
CA ALA A 151 4.15 10.07 8.32
C ALA A 151 4.49 11.37 9.06
N PRO A 152 4.13 11.53 10.34
CA PRO A 152 4.63 12.63 11.15
C PRO A 152 6.17 12.60 11.19
N ARG A 153 6.80 13.78 11.27
CA ARG A 153 8.27 13.89 11.25
C ARG A 153 8.95 12.92 12.22
N GLY A 154 9.81 12.07 11.68
CA GLY A 154 10.58 11.10 12.46
C GLY A 154 9.84 9.83 12.88
N LYS A 155 8.60 9.62 12.39
CA LYS A 155 7.85 8.36 12.59
C LYS A 155 7.98 7.43 11.39
N SER A 156 7.75 6.14 11.64
CA SER A 156 7.70 5.10 10.61
C SER A 156 6.39 5.13 9.83
N VAL A 157 6.42 4.58 8.62
CA VAL A 157 5.25 4.26 7.80
C VAL A 157 4.69 2.89 8.21
N SER A 158 3.38 2.78 8.35
CA SER A 158 2.66 1.52 8.62
C SER A 158 1.99 1.02 7.34
N VAL A 159 2.28 -0.21 6.92
CA VAL A 159 1.74 -0.85 5.71
C VAL A 159 0.99 -2.12 6.07
N LEU A 160 -0.22 -2.26 5.56
CA LEU A 160 -1.07 -3.43 5.82
C LEU A 160 -0.87 -4.56 4.82
N ILE A 161 -0.97 -5.79 5.30
CA ILE A 161 -0.99 -7.01 4.50
C ILE A 161 -2.28 -7.76 4.83
N PRO A 162 -3.10 -8.15 3.84
CA PRO A 162 -4.31 -8.91 4.07
C PRO A 162 -3.98 -10.34 4.52
N PRO A 163 -4.90 -11.02 5.22
CA PRO A 163 -4.69 -12.40 5.63
C PRO A 163 -4.54 -13.32 4.40
N ALA A 164 -3.45 -14.09 4.36
CA ALA A 164 -3.23 -15.12 3.34
C ALA A 164 -3.56 -16.51 3.90
N VAL A 165 -4.10 -17.39 3.05
CA VAL A 165 -4.29 -18.82 3.37
C VAL A 165 -3.36 -19.63 2.48
N GLY A 166 -2.31 -20.21 3.07
CA GLY A 166 -1.32 -20.96 2.28
C GLY A 166 -0.57 -20.12 1.25
N GLY A 167 -0.41 -18.81 1.51
CA GLY A 167 0.28 -17.87 0.62
C GLY A 167 -0.59 -17.29 -0.50
N THR A 168 -1.89 -17.60 -0.54
CA THR A 168 -2.83 -17.02 -1.51
C THR A 168 -3.85 -16.11 -0.81
N TYR A 169 -4.27 -15.05 -1.49
CA TYR A 169 -5.28 -14.10 -1.00
C TYR A 169 -6.64 -14.45 -1.59
N THR A 170 -7.43 -15.25 -0.88
CA THR A 170 -8.74 -15.68 -1.38
C THR A 170 -9.70 -14.48 -1.48
N ALA A 171 -10.66 -14.55 -2.40
CA ALA A 171 -11.68 -13.51 -2.53
C ALA A 171 -12.40 -13.28 -1.18
N GLU A 172 -12.77 -14.32 -0.46
CA GLU A 172 -13.45 -14.18 0.83
C GLU A 172 -12.60 -13.45 1.87
N ALA A 173 -11.27 -13.63 1.83
CA ALA A 173 -10.34 -12.90 2.70
C ALA A 173 -10.26 -11.42 2.34
N GLN A 174 -10.17 -11.10 1.05
CA GLN A 174 -10.12 -9.74 0.56
C GLN A 174 -11.45 -9.00 0.81
N GLU A 175 -12.60 -9.66 0.63
CA GLU A 175 -13.92 -9.11 0.89
C GLU A 175 -14.10 -8.71 2.37
N ARG A 176 -13.56 -9.52 3.30
CA ARG A 176 -13.58 -9.17 4.72
C ARG A 176 -12.82 -7.88 5.02
N VAL A 177 -11.72 -7.61 4.31
CA VAL A 177 -10.92 -6.39 4.50
C VAL A 177 -11.67 -5.13 4.07
N LEU A 178 -12.57 -5.22 3.09
CA LEU A 178 -13.48 -4.11 2.73
C LEU A 178 -14.38 -3.71 3.91
N SER A 179 -14.66 -4.63 4.83
CA SER A 179 -15.48 -4.38 6.03
C SER A 179 -14.65 -4.06 7.27
N THR A 180 -13.49 -4.71 7.42
CA THR A 180 -12.62 -4.56 8.60
C THR A 180 -11.18 -4.97 8.32
N ALA A 181 -10.23 -4.11 8.70
CA ALA A 181 -8.81 -4.40 8.63
C ALA A 181 -8.28 -5.27 9.78
N GLN A 182 -9.15 -5.77 10.68
CA GLN A 182 -8.74 -6.52 11.89
C GLN A 182 -7.92 -7.79 11.58
N ASP A 183 -8.21 -8.44 10.46
CA ASP A 183 -7.47 -9.65 10.07
C ASP A 183 -6.14 -9.34 9.38
N CYS A 184 -5.87 -8.07 9.09
CA CYS A 184 -4.62 -7.66 8.48
C CYS A 184 -3.45 -7.71 9.46
N CYS A 185 -2.29 -7.88 8.86
CA CYS A 185 -0.97 -7.77 9.43
C CYS A 185 -0.42 -6.37 9.15
N MET A 186 0.33 -5.78 10.08
CA MET A 186 0.91 -4.45 9.95
C MET A 186 2.43 -4.54 9.99
N LEU A 187 3.07 -3.98 8.97
CA LEU A 187 4.51 -3.79 8.87
C LEU A 187 4.87 -2.32 9.06
N GLU A 188 6.02 -2.07 9.68
CA GLU A 188 6.54 -0.72 9.86
C GLU A 188 7.85 -0.52 9.09
N PHE A 189 7.96 0.65 8.44
CA PHE A 189 9.11 1.04 7.64
C PHE A 189 9.56 2.43 8.05
N SER A 190 10.77 2.54 8.63
CA SER A 190 11.39 3.84 8.94
C SER A 190 12.27 4.36 7.81
N ASP A 191 12.61 3.51 6.84
CA ASP A 191 13.49 3.82 5.72
C ASP A 191 12.72 3.74 4.40
N TRP A 192 12.76 4.84 3.64
CA TRP A 192 12.10 4.98 2.35
C TRP A 192 12.55 3.91 1.36
N LYS A 193 13.85 3.62 1.30
CA LYS A 193 14.42 2.65 0.35
C LYS A 193 13.95 1.24 0.65
N LEU A 194 13.79 0.90 1.93
CA LEU A 194 13.29 -0.41 2.34
C LEU A 194 11.84 -0.61 1.94
N LEU A 195 10.98 0.40 2.12
CA LEU A 195 9.59 0.31 1.66
C LEU A 195 9.52 0.23 0.14
N ARG A 196 10.31 1.04 -0.57
CA ARG A 196 10.37 1.06 -2.03
C ARG A 196 10.72 -0.31 -2.62
N LEU A 197 11.70 -1.00 -2.04
CA LEU A 197 12.10 -2.35 -2.45
C LEU A 197 11.07 -3.41 -2.02
N ALA A 198 10.37 -3.18 -0.91
CA ALA A 198 9.38 -4.12 -0.41
C ALA A 198 8.19 -4.27 -1.38
N TRP A 199 7.83 -3.22 -2.13
CA TRP A 199 6.76 -3.30 -3.12
C TRP A 199 7.03 -4.24 -4.29
N GLU A 200 8.28 -4.56 -4.59
CA GLU A 200 8.67 -5.45 -5.70
C GLU A 200 8.52 -6.93 -5.34
N VAL A 201 8.40 -7.25 -4.06
CA VAL A 201 8.43 -8.63 -3.56
C VAL A 201 7.14 -9.00 -2.82
N PRO A 202 6.71 -10.27 -2.87
CA PRO A 202 5.62 -10.74 -2.03
C PRO A 202 5.95 -10.57 -0.54
N PRO A 203 4.96 -10.30 0.33
CA PRO A 203 3.52 -10.21 0.07
C PRO A 203 3.01 -8.94 -0.60
N LEU A 204 3.80 -7.86 -0.64
CA LEU A 204 3.29 -6.54 -1.02
C LEU A 204 2.97 -6.48 -2.51
N SER A 205 3.86 -6.97 -3.37
CA SER A 205 3.60 -7.00 -4.82
C SER A 205 2.33 -7.77 -5.15
N THR A 206 2.07 -8.89 -4.47
CA THR A 206 0.88 -9.72 -4.70
C THR A 206 -0.39 -9.22 -4.03
N ALA A 207 -0.29 -8.38 -3.00
CA ALA A 207 -1.45 -7.83 -2.29
C ALA A 207 -1.91 -6.47 -2.84
N TYR A 208 -1.01 -5.73 -3.49
CA TYR A 208 -1.27 -4.36 -3.93
C TYR A 208 -1.36 -4.16 -5.43
N ILE A 209 -0.62 -4.96 -6.22
CA ILE A 209 -0.54 -4.78 -7.67
C ILE A 209 -1.45 -5.80 -8.34
N ASP A 210 -2.33 -5.32 -9.21
CA ASP A 210 -3.21 -6.19 -9.97
C ASP A 210 -2.43 -6.89 -11.09
N THR A 211 -2.82 -8.13 -11.35
CA THR A 211 -2.34 -8.86 -12.52
C THR A 211 -3.48 -9.05 -13.51
N VAL A 212 -3.17 -9.37 -14.76
CA VAL A 212 -4.17 -9.57 -15.83
C VAL A 212 -5.31 -10.52 -15.43
N ASN A 213 -5.03 -11.49 -14.55
CA ASN A 213 -5.99 -12.53 -14.18
C ASN A 213 -6.48 -12.43 -12.72
N ASP A 214 -5.95 -11.50 -11.92
CA ASP A 214 -6.27 -11.45 -10.50
C ASP A 214 -6.32 -10.01 -9.99
N ARG A 215 -7.50 -9.63 -9.47
CA ARG A 215 -7.74 -8.31 -8.87
C ARG A 215 -7.57 -8.40 -7.37
N THR A 216 -6.79 -7.46 -6.86
CA THR A 216 -6.49 -7.30 -5.45
C THR A 216 -7.34 -6.19 -4.82
N ILE A 217 -7.09 -5.90 -3.55
CA ILE A 217 -7.66 -4.77 -2.80
C ILE A 217 -6.59 -3.73 -2.46
N GLY A 218 -5.55 -3.62 -3.29
CA GLY A 218 -4.37 -2.79 -3.06
C GLY A 218 -4.69 -1.33 -2.75
N VAL A 219 -5.69 -0.76 -3.41
CA VAL A 219 -6.09 0.64 -3.18
C VAL A 219 -6.71 0.83 -1.79
N VAL A 220 -7.48 -0.15 -1.31
CA VAL A 220 -8.06 -0.13 0.05
C VAL A 220 -6.98 -0.28 1.10
N LEU A 221 -6.08 -1.25 0.92
CA LEU A 221 -4.96 -1.48 1.82
C LEU A 221 -4.06 -0.24 1.90
N PHE A 222 -3.85 0.44 0.77
CA PHE A 222 -3.07 1.67 0.70
C PHE A 222 -3.68 2.81 1.50
N LEU A 223 -4.99 3.05 1.36
CA LEU A 223 -5.67 4.09 2.13
C LEU A 223 -5.67 3.79 3.64
N TYR A 224 -5.90 2.54 4.03
CA TYR A 224 -5.75 2.15 5.44
C TYR A 224 -4.32 2.34 5.96
N SER A 225 -3.31 2.02 5.14
CA SER A 225 -1.90 2.22 5.48
C SER A 225 -1.58 3.70 5.69
N ALA A 226 -2.12 4.60 4.87
CA ALA A 226 -1.99 6.04 5.03
C ALA A 226 -2.62 6.54 6.35
N LEU A 227 -3.83 6.08 6.68
CA LEU A 227 -4.51 6.43 7.93
C LEU A 227 -3.72 5.97 9.17
N LEU A 228 -3.17 4.75 9.14
CA LEU A 228 -2.33 4.23 10.22
C LEU A 228 -1.03 5.02 10.36
N THR A 229 -0.40 5.34 9.23
CA THR A 229 0.86 6.08 9.17
C THR A 229 0.72 7.49 9.74
N ARG A 230 -0.37 8.20 9.41
CA ARG A 230 -0.69 9.51 10.01
C ARG A 230 -1.06 9.40 11.48
N GLY A 231 -1.71 8.29 11.84
CA GLY A 231 -2.23 7.99 13.16
C GLY A 231 -3.68 8.45 13.30
N LEU A 232 -4.55 7.55 13.77
CA LEU A 232 -6.00 7.75 13.77
C LEU A 232 -6.45 8.98 14.54
N ASP A 233 -5.79 9.32 15.65
CA ASP A 233 -6.12 10.50 16.44
C ASP A 233 -5.65 11.79 15.76
N THR A 234 -4.51 11.75 15.07
CA THR A 234 -4.03 12.90 14.29
C THR A 234 -5.00 13.20 13.15
N VAL A 235 -5.43 12.17 12.41
CA VAL A 235 -6.40 12.34 11.31
C VAL A 235 -7.70 12.98 11.81
N ARG A 236 -8.17 12.62 13.03
CA ARG A 236 -9.35 13.25 13.64
C ARG A 236 -9.18 14.73 14.00
N LEU A 237 -7.94 15.18 14.17
CA LEU A 237 -7.61 16.57 14.43
C LEU A 237 -7.39 17.37 13.13
N ASP A 238 -6.98 16.69 12.06
CA ASP A 238 -6.74 17.30 10.76
C ASP A 238 -8.05 17.65 10.01
N VAL A 239 -9.14 16.94 10.31
CA VAL A 239 -10.45 17.16 9.71
C VAL A 239 -11.16 18.39 10.29
N ASP A 240 -11.58 19.30 9.40
CA ASP A 240 -12.22 20.57 9.75
C ASP A 240 -13.52 20.40 10.58
N LEU A 241 -14.28 19.34 10.28
CA LEU A 241 -15.52 18.99 10.98
C LEU A 241 -15.47 17.52 11.45
N PRO A 242 -15.43 17.25 12.78
CA PRO A 242 -15.29 15.89 13.32
C PRO A 242 -16.40 14.91 12.89
N THR A 243 -17.57 15.43 12.52
CA THR A 243 -18.71 14.64 12.01
C THR A 243 -18.61 14.28 10.53
N GLU A 244 -17.69 14.90 9.79
CA GLU A 244 -17.48 14.72 8.34
C GLU A 244 -16.16 14.01 8.01
N ALA A 245 -15.47 13.47 9.01
CA ALA A 245 -14.18 12.81 8.91
C ALA A 245 -14.17 11.46 8.14
N ALA A 246 -15.09 11.28 7.20
CA ALA A 246 -15.22 10.09 6.39
C ALA A 246 -14.33 10.19 5.16
N MET A 247 -13.42 9.23 4.97
CA MET A 247 -12.62 9.11 3.75
C MET A 247 -13.45 8.70 2.52
N VAL A 248 -14.62 8.10 2.78
CA VAL A 248 -15.58 7.68 1.77
C VAL A 248 -16.92 8.34 2.07
N GLY A 249 -17.37 9.14 1.11
CA GLY A 249 -18.55 9.97 1.21
C GLY A 249 -19.82 9.22 0.87
N ALA A 250 -20.89 9.99 0.68
CA ALA A 250 -22.14 9.44 0.17
C ALA A 250 -21.93 8.73 -1.17
N HIS A 251 -22.65 7.63 -1.38
CA HIS A 251 -22.58 6.81 -2.59
C HIS A 251 -21.24 6.12 -2.87
N GLY A 252 -20.32 6.05 -1.89
CA GLY A 252 -19.08 5.27 -2.03
C GLY A 252 -17.93 6.00 -2.72
N TYR A 253 -18.05 7.30 -2.97
CA TYR A 253 -16.98 8.11 -3.58
C TYR A 253 -15.93 8.54 -2.56
N CYS A 254 -14.67 8.58 -3.00
CA CYS A 254 -13.56 9.15 -2.27
C CYS A 254 -13.82 10.64 -1.98
N THR A 255 -13.56 11.06 -0.74
CA THR A 255 -13.78 12.44 -0.30
C THR A 255 -12.54 13.32 -0.45
N GLN A 256 -12.72 14.62 -0.24
CA GLN A 256 -11.62 15.58 -0.25
C GLN A 256 -10.65 15.34 0.91
N GLU A 257 -11.13 14.85 2.05
CA GLU A 257 -10.32 14.53 3.23
C GLU A 257 -9.32 13.41 2.92
N ALA A 258 -9.76 12.37 2.20
CA ALA A 258 -8.88 11.30 1.73
C ALA A 258 -7.82 11.84 0.75
N VAL A 259 -8.20 12.74 -0.14
CA VAL A 259 -7.27 13.40 -1.07
C VAL A 259 -6.26 14.26 -0.31
N ASN A 260 -6.70 15.06 0.66
CA ASN A 260 -5.84 15.95 1.45
C ASN A 260 -4.80 15.14 2.25
N LEU A 261 -5.25 14.07 2.90
CA LEU A 261 -4.39 13.15 3.63
C LEU A 261 -3.27 12.62 2.73
N LEU A 262 -3.62 12.08 1.55
CA LEU A 262 -2.64 11.45 0.65
C LEU A 262 -1.76 12.48 -0.07
N LEU A 263 -2.29 13.65 -0.42
CA LEU A 263 -1.59 14.67 -1.20
C LEU A 263 -0.67 15.54 -0.34
N THR A 264 -1.03 15.75 0.93
CA THR A 264 -0.36 16.71 1.81
C THR A 264 0.16 16.10 3.11
N GLY A 265 -0.33 14.93 3.51
CA GLY A 265 -0.04 14.30 4.79
C GLY A 265 -0.76 14.96 5.98
N VAL A 266 -1.75 15.81 5.70
CA VAL A 266 -2.61 16.52 6.65
C VAL A 266 -4.05 16.36 6.19
#